data_AF-V5V6I3-F1
#
_entry.id   AF-V5V6I3-F1
#
_cell.length_a   1.000
_cell.length_b   1.000
_cell.length_c   1.000
_cell.angle_alpha   90.00
_cell.angle_beta   90.00
_cell.angle_gamma   90.00
#
_symmetry.space_group_name_H-M   'P 1'
#
loop_
_entity.id
_entity.type
_entity.pdbx_description
1 polymer ?
#
loop_
_entity_poly.entity_id
_entity_poly.type
_entity_poly.pdbx_seq_one_letter_code
_entity_poly.pdbx_strand_id
1 'polypeptide(L)' 'MPVLQTMETVDTPLLAAAQSIYNLYQQVHGAKTVPAGVAINRQTLRGYVLFTSQPVLLPQECFIPYDHLPEVTRLSMH' A
#
# COMPACT_ATOMS: atom_id res chain seq x y z
N MET A 1 32.82 -11.63 -10.91
CA MET A 1 32.27 -11.11 -9.65
C MET A 1 31.44 -9.87 -9.98
N PRO A 2 30.10 -9.95 -10.05
CA PRO A 2 29.24 -8.82 -9.75
C PRO A 2 28.46 -9.12 -8.47
N VAL A 3 28.33 -8.09 -7.63
CA VAL A 3 27.52 -8.14 -6.41
C VAL A 3 26.07 -8.37 -6.86
N LEU A 4 25.46 -9.47 -6.44
CA LEU A 4 24.02 -9.62 -6.54
C LEU A 4 23.44 -8.60 -5.58
N GLN A 5 23.05 -7.43 -6.12
CA GLN A 5 22.10 -6.56 -5.45
C GLN A 5 20.92 -7.45 -5.10
N THR A 6 20.78 -7.78 -3.83
CA THR A 6 19.57 -8.42 -3.32
C THR A 6 18.46 -7.44 -3.68
N MET A 7 17.72 -7.75 -4.74
CA MET A 7 16.40 -7.21 -4.95
C MET A 7 15.65 -7.68 -3.72
N GLU A 8 15.69 -6.85 -2.68
CA GLU A 8 14.84 -6.91 -1.52
C GLU A 8 13.45 -7.09 -2.11
N THR A 9 12.94 -8.32 -2.05
CA THR A 9 11.65 -8.67 -2.64
C THR A 9 10.65 -7.88 -1.84
N VAL A 10 10.33 -6.67 -2.31
CA VAL A 10 9.21 -5.87 -1.84
C VAL A 10 8.06 -6.85 -1.83
N ASP A 11 7.53 -7.18 -0.65
CA ASP A 11 6.54 -8.24 -0.49
C ASP A 11 5.33 -7.94 -1.40
N THR A 12 5.34 -8.52 -2.59
CA THR A 12 4.33 -8.37 -3.63
C THR A 12 2.91 -8.56 -3.09
N PRO A 13 2.61 -9.53 -2.19
CA PRO A 13 1.26 -9.69 -1.66
C PRO A 13 0.84 -8.54 -0.73
N LEU A 14 1.76 -7.98 0.06
CA LEU A 14 1.47 -6.85 0.95
C LEU A 14 1.15 -5.60 0.14
N LEU A 15 1.94 -5.34 -0.91
CA LEU A 15 1.73 -4.19 -1.78
C LEU A 15 0.42 -4.29 -2.58
N ALA A 16 0.11 -5.48 -3.11
CA ALA A 16 -1.14 -5.74 -3.82
C ALA A 16 -2.37 -5.57 -2.90
N ALA A 17 -2.27 -6.02 -1.65
CA ALA A 17 -3.31 -5.83 -0.65
C ALA A 17 -3.51 -4.34 -0.33
N ALA A 18 -2.42 -3.60 -0.17
CA ALA A 18 -2.44 -2.16 0.08
C ALA A 18 -3.18 -1.41 -1.01
N GLN A 19 -2.82 -1.71 -2.25
CA GLN A 19 -3.43 -1.13 -3.44
C GLN A 19 -4.92 -1.46 -3.54
N SER A 20 -5.31 -2.70 -3.23
CA SER A 20 -6.71 -3.12 -3.22
C SER A 20 -7.54 -2.36 -2.18
N ILE A 21 -7.01 -2.20 -0.96
CA ILE A 21 -7.65 -1.43 0.12
C ILE A 21 -7.79 0.04 -0.28
N TYR A 22 -6.75 0.62 -0.88
CA TYR A 22 -6.77 2.00 -1.34
C TYR A 22 -7.78 2.22 -2.49
N ASN A 23 -7.82 1.31 -3.47
CA ASN A 23 -8.78 1.35 -4.56
C ASN A 23 -10.23 1.28 -4.04
N LEU A 24 -10.49 0.42 -3.06
CA LEU A 24 -11.80 0.35 -2.42
C LEU A 24 -12.17 1.67 -1.74
N TYR A 25 -11.23 2.27 -1.00
CA TYR A 25 -11.44 3.58 -0.39
C TYR A 25 -11.81 4.65 -1.44
N GLN A 26 -11.07 4.71 -2.55
CA GLN A 26 -11.37 5.65 -3.64
C GLN A 26 -12.74 5.41 -4.26
N GLN A 27 -13.13 4.14 -4.46
CA GLN A 27 -14.44 3.78 -5.02
C GLN A 27 -15.59 4.20 -4.10
N VAL A 28 -15.44 4.04 -2.78
CA VAL A 28 -16.50 4.34 -1.81
C VAL A 28 -16.59 5.84 -1.49
N HIS A 29 -15.46 6.53 -1.33
CA HIS A 29 -15.44 7.91 -0.81
C HIS A 29 -15.16 8.98 -1.86
N GLY A 30 -14.69 8.58 -3.05
CA GLY A 30 -14.08 9.48 -4.03
C GLY A 30 -12.70 9.97 -3.55
N ALA A 31 -11.83 10.34 -4.48
CA ALA A 31 -10.46 10.83 -4.21
C ALA A 31 -10.44 12.25 -3.59
N LYS A 32 -11.24 12.49 -2.55
CA LYS A 32 -11.40 13.80 -1.91
C LYS A 32 -10.23 14.15 -0.99
N THR A 33 -9.63 13.14 -0.37
CA THR A 33 -8.50 13.29 0.54
C THR A 33 -7.47 12.22 0.24
N VAL A 34 -6.23 12.62 0.02
CA VAL A 34 -5.11 11.69 -0.12
C VAL A 34 -4.77 11.15 1.28
N PRO A 35 -4.82 9.83 1.51
CA PRO A 35 -4.44 9.26 2.80
C PRO A 35 -2.92 9.30 2.99
N ALA A 36 -2.48 9.17 4.22
CA ALA A 36 -1.06 9.01 4.53
C ALA A 36 -0.54 7.63 4.10
N GLY A 37 -1.40 6.60 4.13
CA GLY A 37 -1.05 5.24 3.71
C GLY A 37 -2.06 4.20 4.16
N VAL A 38 -1.65 2.95 4.18
CA VAL A 38 -2.48 1.80 4.57
C VAL A 38 -1.76 0.98 5.63
N ALA A 39 -2.43 0.66 6.74
CA ALA A 39 -1.97 -0.36 7.68
C ALA A 39 -2.53 -1.72 7.26
N ILE A 40 -1.68 -2.74 7.19
CA ILE A 40 -2.03 -4.08 6.72
C ILE A 40 -1.48 -5.12 7.66
N ASN A 41 -2.33 -6.03 8.12
CA ASN A 41 -1.89 -7.22 8.83
C ASN A 41 -1.18 -8.18 7.85
N ARG A 42 0.09 -8.48 8.11
CA ARG A 42 0.95 -9.30 7.25
C ARG A 42 0.47 -10.74 7.07
N GLN A 43 -0.32 -11.27 8.00
CA GLN A 43 -0.82 -12.66 7.95
C GLN A 43 -2.12 -12.79 7.15
N THR A 44 -3.01 -11.81 7.29
CA THR A 44 -4.35 -11.85 6.69
C THR A 44 -4.48 -11.01 5.42
N LEU A 45 -3.49 -10.15 5.15
CA LEU A 45 -3.50 -9.14 4.07
C LEU A 45 -4.71 -8.19 4.15
N ARG A 46 -5.33 -8.08 5.33
CA ARG A 46 -6.44 -7.16 5.61
C ARG A 46 -5.92 -5.94 6.35
N GLY A 47 -6.64 -4.83 6.22
CA GLY A 47 -6.15 -3.57 6.72
C GLY A 47 -7.13 -2.43 6.55
N TYR A 48 -6.63 -1.22 6.78
CA TYR A 48 -7.41 0.00 6.72
C TYR A 48 -6.54 1.19 6.29
N VAL A 49 -7.20 2.18 5.70
CA VAL A 49 -6.57 3.42 5.28
C VAL A 49 -6.32 4.31 6.50
N LEU A 50 -5.17 4.97 6.51
CA LEU A 50 -4.73 5.88 7.56
C LEU A 50 -4.49 7.26 6.99
N PHE A 51 -4.91 8.29 7.74
CA PHE A 51 -4.73 9.70 7.38
C PHE A 51 -3.66 10.39 8.24
N THR A 52 -2.94 9.62 9.06
CA THR A 52 -1.80 10.09 9.86
C THR A 52 -0.51 9.45 9.37
N SER A 53 0.57 10.22 9.29
CA SER A 53 1.89 9.75 8.88
C SER A 53 2.65 9.00 10.00
N GLN A 54 2.17 9.05 11.24
CA GLN A 54 2.71 8.29 12.37
C GLN A 54 1.60 7.49 13.04
N PRO A 55 1.19 6.37 12.44
CA PRO A 55 0.22 5.46 13.04
C PRO A 55 0.87 4.61 14.14
N VAL A 56 0.08 4.26 15.16
CA VAL A 56 0.44 3.18 16.08
C VAL A 56 0.05 1.87 15.41
N LEU A 57 1.03 1.00 15.16
CA LEU A 57 0.83 -0.29 14.51
C LEU A 57 0.87 -1.42 15.54
N LEU A 58 0.02 -2.41 15.34
CA LEU A 58 0.11 -3.68 16.05
C LEU A 58 1.32 -4.50 15.55
N PRO A 59 1.81 -5.48 16.33
CA PRO A 59 3.01 -6.25 15.97
C PRO A 59 2.98 -6.96 14.62
N GLN A 60 1.79 -7.24 14.10
CA GLN A 60 1.60 -7.92 12.81
C GLN A 60 1.23 -6.96 11.68
N GLU A 61 1.06 -5.67 11.98
CA GLU A 61 0.71 -4.67 10.99
C GLU A 61 1.97 -4.09 10.35
N CYS A 62 1.86 -3.83 9.04
CA CYS A 62 2.82 -3.08 8.27
C CYS A 62 2.14 -1.83 7.76
N PHE A 63 2.79 -0.68 7.89
CA PHE A 63 2.34 0.55 7.26
C PHE A 63 3.00 0.69 5.89
N ILE A 64 2.18 0.87 4.87
CA ILE A 64 2.62 1.18 3.51
C ILE A 64 2.21 2.62 3.21
N PRO A 65 3.17 3.56 3.12
CA PRO A 65 2.88 4.95 2.80
C PRO A 65 2.24 5.08 1.41
N TYR A 66 1.43 6.11 1.22
CA TYR A 66 0.76 6.37 -0.04
C TYR A 66 1.74 6.46 -1.23
N ASP A 67 2.86 7.17 -1.08
CA ASP A 67 3.91 7.31 -2.10
C ASP A 67 4.55 5.98 -2.55
N HIS A 68 4.42 4.92 -1.74
CA HIS A 68 4.96 3.60 -2.06
C HIS A 68 3.91 2.68 -2.70
N LEU A 69 2.64 3.09 -2.74
CA LEU A 69 1.63 2.34 -3.48
C LEU A 69 1.96 2.44 -4.97
N PRO A 70 1.96 1.32 -5.71
CA PRO A 70 2.19 1.37 -7.13
C PRO A 70 1.13 2.28 -7.74
N GLU A 71 1.56 3.29 -8.48
CA GLU A 71 0.65 4.04 -9.33
C GLU A 71 0.00 3.01 -10.24
N VAL A 72 -1.33 2.84 -10.14
CA VAL A 72 -2.05 2.20 -11.22
C VAL A 72 -1.93 3.21 -12.35
N THR A 73 -0.88 3.09 -13.17
CA THR A 73 -0.83 3.75 -14.47
C THR A 73 -2.15 3.35 -15.12
N ARG A 74 -3.11 4.27 -15.11
CA ARG A 74 -4.24 4.20 -16.02
C ARG A 74 -3.55 4.25 -17.37
N LEU A 75 -3.35 3.09 -17.97
CA LEU A 75 -3.22 2.97 -19.41
C LEU A 75 -4.53 3.55 -19.95
N SER A 76 -4.55 4.87 -20.07
CA SER A 76 -5.41 5.59 -20.97
C SER A 76 -5.11 5.00 -22.33
N MET A 77 -5.91 4.02 -22.72
CA MET A 77 -6.02 3.58 -24.10
C MET A 77 -6.29 4.84 -24.93
N HIS A 78 -5.26 5.33 -25.62
CA HIS A 78 -5.40 6.14 -26.81
C HIS A 78 -5.27 5.21 -28.01
#